data_AF-A0A8H4A7W9-F1
#
_entry.id   AF-A0A8H4A7W9-F1
#
_cell.length_a   1.000
_cell.length_b   1.000
_cell.length_c   1.000
_cell.angle_alpha   90.00
_cell.angle_beta   90.00
_cell.angle_gamma   90.00
#
_symmetry.space_group_name_H-M   'P 1'
#
loop_
_entity.id
_entity.type
_entity.pdbx_description
1 polymer ?
#
loop_
_entity_poly.entity_id
_entity_poly.type
_entity_poly.pdbx_seq_one_letter_code
_entity_poly.pdbx_strand_id
1 'polypeptide(L)'
;MLNLKIIFCCNSTSRIIEPIRSRCMLIRVSLPSIDEISTTLQLIESNECISLADKINLQSQRNPRKVILTFEVMASQKKKLNDNVEIPKVDWERVIDGIVGKIVKTQAARILSTVRQKIYEPQNIPPSHILKACKLDHVKNFGQNFYKSGIKVSIKL
;
A
#
# COMPACT_ATOMS: atom_id res chain seq x y z
N MET A 1 9.12 -44.94 8.88
CA MET A 1 8.78 -43.66 9.54
C MET A 1 8.79 -42.56 8.48
N LEU A 2 7.73 -41.75 8.38
CA LEU A 2 7.66 -40.63 7.44
C LEU A 2 8.25 -39.38 8.09
N ASN A 3 9.35 -38.86 7.52
CA ASN A 3 9.94 -37.59 7.93
C ASN A 3 9.17 -36.43 7.28
N LEU A 4 8.32 -35.74 8.04
CA LEU A 4 7.58 -34.56 7.59
C LEU A 4 8.34 -33.28 7.97
N LYS A 5 8.52 -32.37 7.01
CA LYS A 5 9.01 -31.01 7.24
C LYS A 5 7.90 -30.03 6.90
N ILE A 6 7.63 -29.08 7.81
CA ILE A 6 6.56 -28.08 7.65
C ILE A 6 7.20 -26.69 7.61
N ILE A 7 6.73 -25.85 6.68
CA ILE A 7 7.11 -24.44 6.57
C ILE A 7 5.87 -23.60 6.85
N PHE A 8 5.92 -22.80 7.93
CA PHE A 8 4.85 -21.87 8.29
C PHE A 8 5.16 -20.47 7.76
N CYS A 9 4.26 -19.89 6.96
CA CYS A 9 4.37 -18.51 6.48
C CYS A 9 3.41 -17.60 7.25
N CYS A 10 3.94 -16.57 7.91
CA CYS A 10 3.14 -15.62 8.67
C CYS A 10 3.76 -14.21 8.66
N ASN A 11 2.93 -13.18 8.85
CA ASN A 11 3.38 -11.78 8.89
C ASN A 11 3.74 -11.29 10.29
N SER A 12 3.27 -11.98 11.34
CA SER A 12 3.56 -11.62 12.74
C SER A 12 3.62 -12.87 13.59
N THR A 13 4.68 -12.97 14.39
CA THR A 13 4.91 -14.07 15.34
C THR A 13 4.09 -13.93 16.62
N SER A 14 3.46 -12.77 16.87
CA SER A 14 2.71 -12.51 18.11
C SER A 14 1.49 -13.41 18.30
N ARG A 15 0.94 -13.95 17.20
CA ARG A 15 -0.23 -14.84 17.21
C ARG A 15 0.14 -16.32 17.23
N ILE A 16 1.43 -16.65 17.23
CA ILE A 16 1.92 -18.03 17.26
C ILE A 16 2.06 -18.48 18.71
N ILE A 17 1.50 -19.65 19.02
CA ILE A 17 1.61 -20.27 20.35
C ILE A 17 3.05 -20.74 20.62
N GLU A 18 3.47 -20.66 21.88
CA GLU A 18 4.83 -21.03 22.29
C GLU A 18 5.28 -22.43 21.87
N PRO A 19 4.43 -23.49 21.94
CA PRO A 19 4.84 -24.84 21.56
C PRO A 19 5.22 -25.00 20.08
N ILE A 20 4.75 -24.12 19.20
CA ILE A 20 5.16 -24.10 17.79
C ILE A 20 6.46 -23.32 17.66
N ARG A 21 6.51 -22.15 18.31
CA ARG A 21 7.67 -21.25 18.28
C ARG A 21 8.95 -21.94 18.77
N SER A 22 8.87 -22.74 19.82
CA SER A 22 10.03 -23.44 20.39
C SER A 22 10.55 -24.61 19.55
N ARG A 23 9.75 -25.10 18.58
CA ARG A 23 10.09 -26.25 17.72
C ARG A 23 10.40 -25.86 16.28
N CYS A 24 10.25 -24.58 15.92
CA CYS A 24 10.46 -24.10 14.57
C CYS A 24 11.66 -23.15 14.49
N MET A 25 12.43 -23.26 13.41
CA MET A 25 13.41 -22.24 13.06
C MET A 25 12.67 -20.97 12.61
N LEU A 26 12.86 -19.87 13.36
CA LEU A 26 12.22 -18.60 13.06
C LEU A 26 13.09 -17.79 12.09
N ILE A 27 12.58 -17.59 10.87
CA ILE A 27 13.22 -16.76 9.85
C ILE A 27 12.43 -15.45 9.72
N ARG A 28 13.09 -14.32 10.00
CA ARG A 28 12.50 -12.99 9.79
C ARG A 28 12.87 -12.49 8.40
N VAL A 29 11.85 -12.26 7.57
CA VAL A 29 12.02 -11.62 6.26
C VAL A 29 11.67 -10.14 6.41
N SER A 30 12.67 -9.27 6.26
CA SER A 30 12.48 -7.82 6.25
C SER A 30 11.89 -7.34 4.93
N LEU A 31 11.26 -6.16 4.93
CA LEU A 31 10.88 -5.52 3.68
C LEU A 31 12.13 -5.10 2.91
N PRO A 32 12.16 -5.26 1.57
CA PRO A 32 13.28 -4.83 0.76
C PRO A 32 13.46 -3.30 0.81
N SER A 33 14.69 -2.86 0.57
CA SER A 33 15.00 -1.45 0.44
C SER A 33 14.41 -0.87 -0.84
N ILE A 34 14.31 0.47 -0.92
CA ILE A 34 13.79 1.12 -2.15
C ILE A 34 14.74 0.83 -3.32
N ASP A 35 16.04 0.80 -3.05
CA ASP A 35 17.08 0.55 -4.05
C ASP A 35 16.99 -0.89 -4.59
N GLU A 36 16.79 -1.89 -3.71
CA GLU A 36 16.60 -3.29 -4.11
C GLU A 36 15.37 -3.49 -5.00
N ILE A 37 14.27 -2.80 -4.69
CA ILE A 37 13.06 -2.81 -5.52
C ILE A 37 13.37 -2.17 -6.88
N SER A 38 14.11 -1.07 -6.90
CA SER A 38 14.51 -0.39 -8.14
C SER A 38 15.39 -1.28 -9.02
N THR A 39 16.35 -2.00 -8.45
CA THR A 39 17.18 -2.96 -9.18
C THR A 39 16.33 -4.09 -9.77
N THR A 40 15.34 -4.57 -9.01
CA THR A 40 14.42 -5.61 -9.50
C THR A 40 13.55 -5.11 -10.64
N LEU A 41 13.08 -3.85 -10.57
CA LEU A 41 12.33 -3.23 -11.66
C LEU A 41 13.20 -3.04 -12.90
N GLN A 42 14.41 -2.50 -12.77
CA GLN A 42 15.33 -2.32 -13.90
C GLN A 42 15.62 -3.64 -14.63
N LEU A 43 15.69 -4.75 -13.90
CA LEU A 43 15.80 -6.08 -14.50
C LEU A 43 14.57 -6.43 -15.34
N ILE A 44 13.37 -6.22 -14.81
CA ILE A 44 12.11 -6.46 -15.53
C ILE A 44 12.01 -5.53 -16.76
N GLU A 45 12.38 -4.27 -16.61
CA GLU A 45 12.42 -3.27 -17.69
C GLU A 45 13.34 -3.67 -18.84
N SER A 46 14.52 -4.21 -18.51
CA SER A 46 15.48 -4.67 -19.51
C SER A 46 14.96 -5.86 -20.33
N ASN A 47 14.14 -6.72 -19.71
CA ASN A 47 13.52 -7.86 -20.38
C ASN A 47 12.30 -7.46 -21.21
N GLU A 48 11.53 -6.47 -20.75
CA GLU A 48 10.27 -6.04 -21.38
C GLU A 48 10.44 -4.82 -22.31
N CYS A 49 11.62 -4.21 -22.36
CA CYS A 49 11.94 -3.00 -23.16
C CYS A 49 11.05 -1.78 -22.84
N ILE A 50 10.75 -1.54 -21.56
CA ILE A 50 9.85 -0.47 -21.07
C ILE A 50 10.58 0.34 -19.97
N SER A 51 10.47 1.68 -19.96
CA SER A 51 11.15 2.57 -18.99
C SER A 51 10.19 3.31 -18.02
N LEU A 52 9.87 2.70 -16.88
CA LEU A 52 8.80 3.10 -15.94
C LEU A 52 9.20 3.12 -14.44
N ALA A 53 10.45 2.82 -14.06
CA ALA A 53 10.83 2.42 -12.70
C ALA A 53 10.74 3.50 -11.62
N ASP A 54 11.19 4.73 -11.89
CA ASP A 54 11.50 5.68 -10.82
C ASP A 54 10.27 6.18 -10.05
N LYS A 55 9.13 6.37 -10.74
CA LYS A 55 7.91 6.91 -10.13
C LYS A 55 7.11 5.87 -9.33
N ILE A 56 7.17 4.59 -9.74
CA ILE A 56 6.37 3.51 -9.13
C ILE A 56 6.90 3.17 -7.72
N ASN A 57 8.22 3.24 -7.53
CA ASN A 57 8.88 2.87 -6.27
C ASN A 57 8.44 3.73 -5.09
N LEU A 58 8.26 5.04 -5.29
CA LEU A 58 7.85 5.97 -4.25
C LEU A 58 6.42 5.73 -3.74
N GLN A 59 5.49 5.31 -4.61
CA GLN A 59 4.08 5.14 -4.22
C GLN A 59 3.75 3.77 -3.61
N SER A 60 4.60 2.77 -3.82
CA SER A 60 4.27 1.38 -3.52
C SER A 60 4.54 0.94 -2.06
N GLN A 61 4.90 1.88 -1.17
CA GLN A 61 5.11 1.63 0.27
C GLN A 61 6.02 0.42 0.56
N ARG A 62 7.08 0.23 -0.23
CA ARG A 62 8.03 -0.90 -0.14
C ARG A 62 7.38 -2.29 -0.25
N ASN A 63 6.24 -2.41 -0.95
CA ASN A 63 5.62 -3.69 -1.26
C ASN A 63 5.95 -4.11 -2.70
N PRO A 64 6.87 -5.07 -2.92
CA PRO A 64 7.32 -5.45 -4.26
C PRO A 64 6.18 -6.03 -5.11
N ARG A 65 5.21 -6.73 -4.51
CA ARG A 65 4.04 -7.23 -5.25
C ARG A 65 3.22 -6.07 -5.81
N LYS A 66 2.99 -5.01 -5.02
CA LYS A 66 2.23 -3.84 -5.48
C LYS A 66 2.97 -3.12 -6.60
N VAL A 67 4.29 -2.99 -6.49
CA VAL A 67 5.16 -2.39 -7.51
C VAL A 67 5.01 -3.12 -8.85
N ILE A 68 5.21 -4.44 -8.86
CA ILE A 68 5.18 -5.26 -10.08
C ILE A 68 3.79 -5.23 -10.73
N LEU A 69 2.71 -5.39 -9.95
CA LEU A 69 1.35 -5.31 -10.48
C LEU A 69 1.03 -3.94 -11.08
N THR A 70 1.53 -2.86 -10.46
CA THR A 70 1.34 -1.51 -10.99
C THR A 70 2.10 -1.33 -12.30
N PHE A 71 3.32 -1.87 -12.38
CA PHE A 71 4.12 -1.90 -13.60
C PHE A 71 3.42 -2.65 -14.73
N GLU A 72 2.86 -3.84 -14.47
CA GLU A 72 2.10 -4.62 -15.44
C GLU A 72 0.86 -3.86 -15.97
N VAL A 73 0.10 -3.22 -15.07
CA VAL A 73 -1.07 -2.41 -15.46
C VAL A 73 -0.65 -1.24 -16.35
N MET A 74 0.46 -0.58 -16.04
CA MET A 74 0.99 0.52 -16.86
C MET A 74 1.48 0.04 -18.23
N ALA A 75 2.19 -1.09 -18.28
CA ALA A 75 2.64 -1.72 -19.51
C ALA A 75 1.45 -2.10 -20.41
N SER A 76 0.41 -2.72 -19.83
CA SER A 76 -0.82 -3.12 -20.55
C SER A 76 -1.55 -1.93 -21.18
N GLN A 77 -1.57 -0.78 -20.50
CA GLN A 77 -2.23 0.43 -21.01
C GLN A 77 -1.51 1.08 -22.21
N LYS A 78 -0.33 0.57 -22.63
CA LYS A 78 0.48 1.09 -23.75
C LYS A 78 0.61 2.61 -23.75
N LYS A 79 0.57 3.26 -22.58
CA LYS A 79 0.75 4.70 -22.47
C LYS A 79 2.19 4.98 -22.82
N LYS A 80 2.42 5.57 -24.01
CA LYS A 80 3.68 6.25 -24.29
C LYS A 80 3.96 7.18 -23.11
N LEU A 81 5.11 6.97 -22.52
CA LEU A 81 5.59 7.62 -21.31
C LEU A 81 5.80 9.10 -21.57
N ASN A 82 4.71 9.86 -21.58
CA ASN A 82 4.81 11.29 -21.35
C ASN A 82 5.09 11.49 -19.86
N ASP A 83 5.91 12.47 -19.50
CA ASP A 83 6.43 12.69 -18.15
C ASP A 83 5.37 12.88 -17.04
N ASN A 84 4.07 12.88 -17.37
CA ASN A 84 2.95 13.01 -16.44
C ASN A 84 2.00 11.80 -16.43
N VAL A 85 2.50 10.56 -16.48
CA VAL A 85 1.64 9.39 -16.23
C VAL A 85 1.26 9.32 -14.75
N GLU A 86 0.00 9.60 -14.45
CA GLU A 86 -0.59 9.36 -13.13
C GLU A 86 -0.66 7.85 -12.86
N ILE A 87 -0.14 7.43 -11.70
CA ILE A 87 -0.08 6.02 -11.32
C ILE A 87 -1.50 5.52 -11.05
N PRO A 88 -1.94 4.42 -11.70
CA PRO A 88 -3.26 3.87 -11.46
C PRO A 88 -3.34 3.32 -10.04
N LYS A 89 -4.17 3.96 -9.20
CA LYS A 89 -4.57 3.42 -7.90
C LYS A 89 -5.56 2.28 -8.06
N VAL A 90 -5.55 1.35 -7.10
CA VAL A 90 -6.54 0.27 -7.03
C VAL A 90 -7.91 0.86 -6.69
N ASP A 91 -8.99 0.26 -7.19
CA ASP A 91 -10.34 0.83 -7.08
C ASP A 91 -10.77 1.11 -5.63
N TRP A 92 -10.47 0.20 -4.69
CA TRP A 92 -10.79 0.41 -3.29
C TRP A 92 -9.98 1.54 -2.64
N GLU A 93 -8.74 1.78 -3.09
CA GLU A 93 -7.94 2.92 -2.64
C GLU A 93 -8.58 4.25 -3.10
N ARG A 94 -9.14 4.28 -4.32
CA ARG A 94 -9.90 5.45 -4.83
C ARG A 94 -11.16 5.73 -4.01
N VAL A 95 -11.87 4.67 -3.60
CA VAL A 95 -13.05 4.82 -2.73
C VAL A 95 -12.66 5.44 -1.39
N ILE A 96 -11.54 4.99 -0.80
CA ILE A 96 -11.00 5.52 0.46
C ILE A 96 -10.57 6.97 0.31
N ASP A 97 -9.85 7.33 -0.76
CA ASP A 97 -9.50 8.73 -1.06
C ASP A 97 -10.76 9.61 -1.12
N GLY A 98 -11.82 9.12 -1.78
CA GLY A 98 -13.10 9.80 -1.84
C GLY A 98 -13.81 9.93 -0.49
N ILE A 99 -13.69 8.94 0.39
CA ILE A 99 -14.22 8.99 1.76
C ILE A 99 -13.45 10.03 2.59
N VAL A 100 -12.11 9.95 2.60
CA VAL A 100 -11.24 10.87 3.34
C VAL A 100 -11.45 12.31 2.86
N GLY A 101 -11.56 12.52 1.54
CA GLY A 101 -11.84 13.83 0.98
C GLY A 101 -13.18 14.42 1.46
N LYS A 102 -14.23 13.61 1.62
CA LYS A 102 -15.51 14.06 2.19
C LYS A 102 -15.40 14.41 3.67
N ILE A 103 -14.69 13.58 4.45
CA ILE A 103 -14.48 13.80 5.89
C ILE A 103 -13.70 15.08 6.15
N VAL A 104 -12.65 15.34 5.36
CA VAL A 104 -11.79 16.54 5.52
C VAL A 104 -12.54 17.81 5.10
N LYS A 105 -13.37 17.74 4.06
CA LYS A 105 -14.11 18.92 3.57
C LYS A 105 -15.23 19.38 4.51
N THR A 106 -15.99 18.46 5.11
CA THR A 106 -17.18 18.83 5.90
C THR A 106 -17.47 17.82 7.00
N GLN A 107 -17.44 18.29 8.24
CA GLN A 107 -17.76 17.50 9.43
C GLN A 107 -19.20 17.76 9.89
N ALA A 108 -20.18 17.29 9.12
CA ALA A 108 -21.61 17.41 9.44
C ALA A 108 -22.30 16.03 9.49
N ALA A 109 -23.35 15.90 10.32
CA ALA A 109 -24.05 14.63 10.53
C ALA A 109 -24.62 14.01 9.24
N ARG A 110 -25.09 14.83 8.30
CA ARG A 110 -25.59 14.37 6.99
C ARG A 110 -24.51 13.65 6.18
N ILE A 111 -23.27 14.15 6.23
CA ILE A 111 -22.13 13.57 5.50
C ILE A 111 -21.74 12.23 6.11
N LEU A 112 -21.89 12.06 7.42
CA LEU A 112 -21.59 10.80 8.11
C LEU A 112 -22.43 9.63 7.56
N SER A 113 -23.72 9.83 7.31
CA SER A 113 -24.59 8.80 6.72
C SER A 113 -24.12 8.39 5.32
N THR A 114 -23.71 9.35 4.49
CA THR A 114 -23.16 9.07 3.16
C THR A 114 -21.79 8.36 3.24
N VAL A 115 -20.92 8.76 4.17
CA VAL A 115 -19.64 8.11 4.40
C VAL A 115 -19.84 6.66 4.84
N ARG A 116 -20.78 6.41 5.76
CA ARG A 116 -21.14 5.06 6.21
C ARG A 116 -21.55 4.17 5.04
N GLN A 117 -22.39 4.66 4.13
CA GLN A 117 -22.79 3.91 2.93
C GLN A 117 -21.58 3.57 2.04
N LYS A 118 -20.67 4.53 1.82
CA LYS A 118 -19.45 4.30 1.04
C LYS A 118 -18.48 3.31 1.66
N ILE A 119 -18.43 3.21 2.99
CA ILE A 119 -17.59 2.21 3.68
C ILE A 119 -18.10 0.78 3.40
N TYR A 120 -19.39 0.60 3.11
CA TYR A 120 -19.96 -0.71 2.76
C TYR A 120 -19.77 -1.10 1.28
N GLU A 121 -19.34 -0.17 0.43
CA GLU A 121 -19.11 -0.39 -1.00
C GLU A 121 -17.95 -1.37 -1.31
N PRO A 122 -16.76 -1.28 -0.68
CA PRO A 122 -15.69 -2.26 -0.87
C PRO A 122 -16.06 -3.62 -0.26
N GLN A 123 -16.53 -4.55 -1.09
CA GLN A 123 -16.76 -5.94 -0.70
C GLN A 123 -15.44 -6.71 -0.56
N ASN A 124 -15.38 -7.65 0.39
CA ASN A 124 -14.25 -8.56 0.61
C ASN A 124 -12.92 -7.92 1.05
N ILE A 125 -12.94 -6.71 1.60
CA ILE A 125 -11.74 -6.09 2.18
C ILE A 125 -11.85 -6.11 3.71
N PRO A 126 -10.82 -6.59 4.45
CA PRO A 126 -10.87 -6.62 5.90
C PRO A 126 -11.07 -5.21 6.49
N PRO A 127 -11.97 -5.02 7.47
CA PRO A 127 -12.24 -3.71 8.08
C PRO A 127 -10.98 -3.04 8.66
N SER A 128 -10.05 -3.86 9.18
CA SER A 128 -8.76 -3.40 9.68
C SER A 128 -7.90 -2.70 8.62
N HIS A 129 -7.98 -3.14 7.37
CA HIS A 129 -7.26 -2.53 6.25
C HIS A 129 -7.88 -1.20 5.85
N ILE A 130 -9.22 -1.14 5.78
CA ILE A 130 -9.96 0.10 5.48
C ILE A 130 -9.63 1.18 6.53
N LEU A 131 -9.70 0.83 7.82
CA LEU A 131 -9.38 1.76 8.90
C LEU A 131 -7.93 2.25 8.85
N LYS A 132 -6.98 1.34 8.58
CA LYS A 132 -5.56 1.69 8.44
C LYS A 132 -5.34 2.65 7.27
N ALA A 133 -5.93 2.37 6.11
CA ALA A 133 -5.82 3.20 4.92
C ALA A 133 -6.46 4.59 5.14
N CYS A 134 -7.69 4.63 5.64
CA CYS A 134 -8.37 5.89 6.00
C CYS A 134 -7.52 6.74 6.97
N LYS A 135 -6.92 6.13 8.00
CA LYS A 135 -6.05 6.83 8.95
C LYS A 135 -4.82 7.41 8.25
N LEU A 136 -4.13 6.61 7.44
CA LEU A 136 -2.92 7.04 6.73
C LEU A 136 -3.21 8.21 5.79
N ASP A 137 -4.27 8.12 5.00
CA ASP A 137 -4.61 9.15 4.02
C ASP A 137 -5.19 10.40 4.68
N HIS A 138 -5.91 10.27 5.80
CA HIS A 138 -6.29 11.41 6.61
C HIS A 138 -5.06 12.15 7.17
N VAL A 139 -4.08 11.43 7.71
CA VAL A 139 -2.83 12.03 8.23
C VAL A 139 -2.05 12.73 7.12
N LYS A 140 -1.96 12.16 5.91
CA LYS A 140 -1.31 12.83 4.77
C LYS A 140 -2.00 14.13 4.39
N ASN A 141 -3.32 14.12 4.29
CA ASN A 141 -4.12 15.31 3.95
C ASN A 141 -4.05 16.38 5.05
N PHE A 142 -4.06 15.95 6.32
CA PHE A 142 -3.85 16.84 7.46
C PHE A 142 -2.46 17.48 7.35
N GLY A 143 -1.39 16.69 7.18
CA GLY A 143 -0.02 17.20 7.02
C GLY A 143 0.15 18.18 5.86
N GLN A 144 -0.52 17.98 4.72
CA GLN A 144 -0.50 18.94 3.60
C GLN A 144 -1.22 20.25 3.92
N ASN A 145 -2.30 20.23 4.70
CA ASN A 145 -2.95 21.45 5.18
C ASN A 145 -2.04 22.23 6.16
N PHE A 146 -1.21 21.54 6.96
CA PHE A 146 -0.20 22.19 7.82
C PHE A 146 0.98 22.79 7.04
N TYR A 147 1.41 22.14 5.96
CA TYR A 147 2.41 22.71 5.06
C TYR A 147 1.91 23.97 4.35
N LYS A 148 0.60 24.04 4.01
CA LYS A 148 -0.04 25.26 3.49
C LYS A 148 -0.19 26.36 4.55
N SER A 149 -0.25 26.01 5.84
CA SER A 149 -0.28 26.97 6.96
C SER A 149 1.09 27.25 7.59
N GLY A 150 2.19 26.79 6.95
CA GLY A 150 3.57 27.17 7.32
C GLY A 150 4.17 26.41 8.51
N ILE A 151 3.52 25.38 9.05
CA ILE A 151 4.02 24.66 10.24
C ILE A 151 4.55 23.28 9.83
N LYS A 152 5.88 23.12 9.82
CA LYS A 152 6.55 21.84 9.57
C LYS A 152 6.42 20.93 10.80
N VAL A 153 5.70 19.82 10.67
CA VAL A 153 5.70 18.74 11.66
C VAL A 153 6.54 17.58 11.13
N SER A 154 7.69 17.33 11.76
CA SER A 154 8.50 16.12 11.54
C SER A 154 7.79 14.92 12.17
N ILE A 155 7.13 14.11 11.35
CA ILE A 155 6.61 12.81 11.78
C ILE A 155 7.70 11.77 11.52
N LYS A 156 8.40 11.34 12.57
CA LYS A 156 9.19 10.09 12.55
C LYS A 156 8.20 8.92 12.57
N LEU A 157 8.16 8.18 11.45
CA LEU A 157 7.54 6.86 11.35
C LEU A 157 8.49 5.80 11.91
#